data_AF-V4TBK5-F1
#
_entry.id   AF-V4TBK5-F1
#
_cell.length_a   1.000
_cell.length_b   1.000
_cell.length_c   1.000
_cell.angle_alpha   90.00
_cell.angle_beta   90.00
_cell.angle_gamma   90.00
#
_symmetry.space_group_name_H-M   'P 1'
#
loop_
_entity.id
_entity.type
_entity.pdbx_description
1 polymer ?
#
loop_
_entity_poly.entity_id
_entity_poly.type
_entity_poly.pdbx_seq_one_letter_code
_entity_poly.pdbx_strand_id
1 'polypeptide(L)'
;MAMTSDETTKICSHCDRAIPSSNIDLHFAHCSRNLERCKVCGDMVPRKYAEEHFLNTHAPVACSQCSETMEREILAIHKGEKCPQRIVTCDFCEFPLPAVDLAEHQEVCGNRTELCHLCNRYIRLRERYNHESRCTGVPENTVGSSRYVCLCFTRAIVT
;
A
#
# COMPACT_ATOMS: atom_id res chain seq x y z
N MET A 1 -49.26 27.55 36.95
CA MET A 1 -49.50 26.31 36.17
C MET A 1 -48.77 26.47 34.85
N ALA A 2 -47.68 25.74 34.62
CA ALA A 2 -47.00 25.72 33.33
C ALA A 2 -47.40 24.43 32.62
N MET A 3 -48.25 24.54 31.61
CA MET A 3 -48.59 23.42 30.73
C MET A 3 -47.39 23.17 29.83
N THR A 4 -46.61 22.14 30.12
CA THR A 4 -45.68 21.56 29.16
C THR A 4 -46.52 20.80 28.16
N SER A 5 -46.76 21.39 26.98
CA SER A 5 -47.39 20.68 25.88
C SER A 5 -46.51 19.49 25.50
N ASP A 6 -46.99 18.28 25.76
CA ASP A 6 -46.43 17.03 25.24
C ASP A 6 -46.50 17.07 23.71
N GLU A 7 -45.45 17.56 23.06
CA GLU A 7 -45.36 17.50 21.60
C GLU A 7 -45.23 16.04 21.18
N THR A 8 -46.35 15.42 20.80
CA THR A 8 -46.37 14.07 20.25
C THR A 8 -45.49 14.05 19.00
N THR A 9 -44.36 13.36 19.01
CA THR A 9 -43.49 13.19 17.84
C THR A 9 -43.82 11.91 17.07
N LYS A 10 -43.78 11.97 15.74
CA LYS A 10 -43.88 10.82 14.81
C LYS A 10 -42.55 10.62 14.07
N ILE A 11 -42.22 9.37 13.76
CA ILE A 11 -41.02 9.04 12.98
C ILE A 11 -41.33 9.21 11.48
N CYS A 12 -40.46 9.92 10.77
CA CYS A 12 -40.55 10.05 9.32
C CYS A 12 -40.07 8.77 8.63
N SER A 13 -40.91 8.12 7.82
CA SER A 13 -40.58 6.86 7.12
C SER A 13 -39.46 6.98 6.07
N HIS A 14 -38.99 8.19 5.76
CA HIS A 14 -37.95 8.43 4.76
C HIS A 14 -36.56 8.68 5.36
N CYS A 15 -36.48 9.43 6.48
CA CYS A 15 -35.21 9.76 7.14
C CYS A 15 -35.08 9.21 8.57
N ASP A 16 -36.08 8.46 9.03
CA ASP A 16 -36.16 7.82 10.35
C ASP A 16 -36.00 8.78 11.55
N ARG A 17 -36.19 10.08 11.32
CA ARG A 17 -36.09 11.10 12.36
C ARG A 17 -37.43 11.34 13.05
N ALA A 18 -37.39 11.55 14.37
CA ALA A 18 -38.56 11.96 15.14
C ALA A 18 -38.87 13.44 14.87
N ILE A 19 -40.07 13.72 14.39
CA ILE A 19 -40.56 15.05 14.00
C ILE A 19 -41.90 15.29 14.73
N PRO A 20 -42.19 16.53 15.18
CA PRO A 20 -43.50 16.85 15.77
C PRO A 20 -44.65 16.43 14.85
N SER A 21 -45.67 15.78 15.41
CA SER A 21 -46.81 15.24 14.65
C SER A 21 -47.56 16.29 13.85
N SER A 22 -47.56 17.55 14.33
CA SER A 22 -48.16 18.70 13.66
C SER A 22 -47.49 19.04 12.32
N ASN A 23 -46.21 18.74 12.17
CA ASN A 23 -45.39 19.17 11.03
C ASN A 23 -44.88 17.99 10.16
N ILE A 24 -45.30 16.76 10.46
CA ILE A 24 -44.79 15.55 9.80
C ILE A 24 -45.04 15.54 8.28
N ASP A 25 -46.20 15.99 7.81
CA ASP A 25 -46.56 15.98 6.39
C ASP A 25 -45.71 16.97 5.59
N LEU A 26 -45.53 18.19 6.12
CA LEU A 26 -44.66 19.21 5.52
C LEU A 26 -43.21 18.73 5.51
N HIS A 27 -42.74 18.14 6.62
CA HIS A 27 -41.42 17.54 6.69
C HIS A 27 -41.26 16.43 5.66
N PHE A 28 -42.21 15.50 5.53
CA PHE A 28 -42.14 14.38 4.60
C PHE A 28 -42.04 14.85 3.14
N ALA A 29 -42.85 15.83 2.74
CA ALA A 29 -42.79 16.41 1.41
C ALA A 29 -41.42 17.07 1.11
N HIS A 30 -40.83 17.74 2.10
CA HIS A 30 -39.50 18.35 1.94
C HIS A 30 -38.38 17.29 1.95
N CYS A 31 -38.46 16.34 2.88
CA CYS A 31 -37.48 15.28 3.10
C CYS A 31 -37.36 14.36 1.89
N SER A 32 -38.48 13.85 1.37
CA SER A 32 -38.51 12.94 0.21
C SER A 32 -37.98 13.59 -1.08
N ARG A 33 -38.15 14.91 -1.24
CA ARG A 33 -37.71 15.65 -2.43
C ARG A 33 -36.25 16.09 -2.38
N ASN A 34 -35.71 16.37 -1.19
CA ASN A 34 -34.40 17.00 -1.05
C ASN A 34 -33.33 16.06 -0.49
N LEU A 35 -33.71 15.06 0.29
CA LEU A 35 -32.78 14.10 0.87
C LEU A 35 -32.89 12.78 0.12
N GLU A 36 -31.81 12.01 0.12
CA GLU A 36 -31.79 10.62 -0.29
C GLU A 36 -30.81 9.83 0.57
N ARG A 37 -31.02 8.51 0.62
CA ARG A 37 -30.14 7.62 1.37
C ARG A 37 -28.97 7.19 0.50
N CYS A 38 -27.74 7.38 0.97
CA CYS A 38 -26.54 6.88 0.31
C CYS A 38 -26.60 5.34 0.23
N LYS A 39 -26.31 4.78 -0.94
CA LYS A 39 -26.34 3.33 -1.18
C LYS A 39 -25.15 2.58 -0.57
N VAL A 40 -24.09 3.31 -0.19
CA VAL A 40 -22.84 2.72 0.32
C VAL A 40 -22.82 2.76 1.86
N CYS A 41 -22.99 3.93 2.48
CA CYS A 41 -22.98 4.06 3.95
C CYS A 41 -24.38 4.04 4.60
N GLY A 42 -25.45 4.27 3.84
CA GLY A 42 -26.81 4.34 4.40
C GLY A 42 -27.19 5.68 5.02
N ASP A 43 -26.33 6.70 4.95
CA ASP A 43 -26.58 8.03 5.50
C ASP A 43 -27.58 8.84 4.68
N MET A 44 -28.34 9.72 5.34
CA MET A 44 -29.24 10.66 4.68
C MET A 44 -28.46 11.89 4.21
N VAL A 45 -28.29 12.03 2.91
CA VAL A 45 -27.57 13.14 2.25
C VAL A 45 -28.52 13.98 1.40
N PRO A 46 -28.32 15.31 1.30
CA PRO A 46 -29.06 16.10 0.34
C PRO A 46 -28.72 15.68 -1.09
N ARG A 47 -29.73 15.48 -1.93
CA ARG A 47 -29.59 15.06 -3.35
C ARG A 47 -28.62 15.95 -4.13
N LYS A 48 -28.64 17.26 -3.86
CA LYS A 48 -27.73 18.23 -4.47
C LYS A 48 -26.24 17.92 -4.19
N TYR A 49 -25.93 17.34 -3.04
CA TYR A 49 -24.57 17.04 -2.58
C TYR A 49 -24.28 15.53 -2.57
N ALA A 50 -25.17 14.69 -3.10
CA ALA A 50 -24.99 13.24 -3.08
C ALA A 50 -23.78 12.80 -3.91
N GLU A 51 -23.54 13.45 -5.06
CA GLU A 51 -22.37 13.20 -5.89
C GLU A 51 -21.08 13.65 -5.18
N GLU A 52 -21.06 14.83 -4.58
CA GLU A 52 -19.92 15.32 -3.79
C GLU A 52 -19.62 14.40 -2.59
N HIS A 53 -20.66 13.93 -1.89
CA HIS A 53 -20.52 12.96 -0.81
C HIS A 53 -19.89 11.66 -1.32
N PHE A 54 -20.34 11.13 -2.46
CA PHE A 54 -19.75 9.93 -3.06
C PHE A 54 -18.27 10.16 -3.41
N LEU A 55 -17.96 11.26 -4.09
CA LEU A 55 -16.59 11.58 -4.51
C LEU A 55 -15.61 11.75 -3.34
N ASN A 56 -16.06 12.32 -2.23
CA ASN A 56 -15.18 12.53 -1.07
C ASN A 56 -15.07 11.29 -0.17
N THR A 57 -16.16 10.54 -0.02
CA THR A 57 -16.28 9.48 0.99
C THR A 57 -16.05 8.09 0.42
N HIS A 58 -16.55 7.82 -0.78
CA HIS A 58 -16.65 6.46 -1.34
C HIS A 58 -15.91 6.29 -2.66
N ALA A 59 -15.53 7.37 -3.34
CA ALA A 59 -14.87 7.23 -4.62
C ALA A 59 -13.52 6.54 -4.45
N PRO A 60 -13.19 5.63 -5.38
CA PRO A 60 -11.88 5.02 -5.46
C PRO A 60 -10.77 6.07 -5.56
N VAL A 61 -9.65 5.80 -4.92
CA VAL A 61 -8.47 6.65 -4.85
C VAL A 61 -7.33 6.00 -5.61
N ALA A 62 -6.57 6.81 -6.36
CA ALA A 62 -5.39 6.34 -7.05
C ALA A 62 -4.19 6.21 -6.10
N CYS A 63 -3.41 5.15 -6.26
CA CYS A 63 -2.14 4.99 -5.58
C CYS A 63 -1.11 5.97 -6.15
N SER A 64 -0.45 6.75 -5.30
CA SER A 64 0.55 7.73 -5.71
C SER A 64 1.82 7.13 -6.33
N GLN A 65 2.06 5.83 -6.14
CA GLN A 65 3.27 5.16 -6.62
C GLN A 65 3.05 4.43 -7.96
N CYS A 66 1.94 3.70 -8.11
CA CYS A 66 1.65 2.92 -9.31
C CYS A 66 0.49 3.47 -10.16
N SER A 67 -0.19 4.52 -9.70
CA SER A 67 -1.37 5.12 -10.36
C SER A 67 -2.57 4.19 -10.55
N GLU A 68 -2.57 3.03 -9.88
CA GLU A 68 -3.72 2.12 -9.87
C GLU A 68 -4.82 2.65 -8.96
N THR A 69 -6.08 2.52 -9.38
CA THR A 69 -7.25 3.02 -8.65
C THR A 69 -7.87 1.92 -7.81
N MET A 70 -8.13 2.20 -6.52
CA MET A 70 -8.68 1.22 -5.58
C MET A 70 -9.50 1.88 -4.47
N GLU A 71 -10.22 1.08 -3.68
CA GLU A 71 -10.98 1.56 -2.53
C GLU A 71 -10.06 2.16 -1.45
N ARG A 72 -10.58 3.16 -0.72
CA ARG A 72 -9.80 3.91 0.27
C ARG A 72 -9.34 3.03 1.42
N GLU A 73 -10.15 2.06 1.87
CA GLU A 73 -9.75 1.13 2.93
C GLU A 73 -8.60 0.21 2.50
N ILE A 74 -8.57 -0.16 1.20
CA ILE A 74 -7.57 -1.09 0.66
C ILE A 74 -6.25 -0.38 0.32
N LEU A 75 -6.28 0.94 0.09
CA LEU A 75 -5.10 1.73 -0.28
C LEU A 75 -3.93 1.54 0.71
N ALA A 76 -4.20 1.46 2.00
CA ALA A 76 -3.17 1.26 3.02
C ALA A 76 -2.47 -0.11 2.86
N ILE A 77 -3.25 -1.17 2.67
CA ILE A 77 -2.74 -2.53 2.45
C ILE A 77 -1.99 -2.60 1.11
N HIS A 78 -2.52 -1.96 0.07
CA HIS A 78 -1.85 -1.91 -1.22
C HIS A 78 -0.47 -1.27 -1.09
N LYS A 79 -0.36 -0.09 -0.47
CA LYS A 79 0.92 0.62 -0.32
C LYS A 79 1.99 -0.19 0.41
N GLY A 80 1.59 -0.99 1.41
CA GLY A 80 2.52 -1.82 2.18
C GLY A 80 2.92 -3.12 1.48
N GLU A 81 1.94 -3.86 0.97
CA GLU A 81 2.14 -5.26 0.61
C GLU A 81 2.04 -5.54 -0.89
N LYS A 82 1.07 -4.89 -1.56
CA LYS A 82 0.69 -5.27 -2.94
C LYS A 82 1.24 -4.33 -4.01
N CYS A 83 1.69 -3.13 -3.64
CA CYS A 83 2.12 -2.14 -4.61
C CYS A 83 3.36 -2.65 -5.36
N PRO A 84 3.34 -2.69 -6.70
CA PRO A 84 4.49 -3.13 -7.49
C PRO A 84 5.66 -2.15 -7.39
N GLN A 85 5.36 -0.89 -7.08
CA GLN A 85 6.32 0.20 -6.94
C GLN A 85 6.81 0.38 -5.50
N ARG A 86 6.42 -0.49 -4.56
CA ARG A 86 6.96 -0.43 -3.19
C ARG A 86 8.45 -0.70 -3.21
N ILE A 87 9.19 -0.01 -2.35
CA ILE A 87 10.63 -0.20 -2.22
C ILE A 87 10.91 -1.41 -1.34
N VAL A 88 11.68 -2.35 -1.86
CA VAL A 88 12.16 -3.56 -1.19
C VAL A 88 13.68 -3.68 -1.38
N THR A 89 14.35 -4.33 -0.44
CA THR A 89 15.80 -4.53 -0.49
C THR A 89 16.15 -5.89 -1.10
N CYS A 90 17.20 -5.93 -1.93
CA CYS A 90 17.74 -7.18 -2.43
C CYS A 90 18.42 -7.99 -1.32
N ASP A 91 18.05 -9.27 -1.15
CA ASP A 91 18.66 -10.18 -0.16
C ASP A 91 20.17 -10.42 -0.33
N PHE A 92 20.73 -10.11 -1.50
CA PHE A 92 22.13 -10.39 -1.82
C PHE A 92 23.04 -9.17 -1.64
N CYS A 93 22.59 -8.00 -2.08
CA CYS A 93 23.38 -6.76 -2.10
C CYS A 93 22.78 -5.62 -1.28
N GLU A 94 21.63 -5.85 -0.63
CA GLU A 94 20.92 -4.89 0.22
C GLU A 94 20.50 -3.59 -0.47
N PHE A 95 20.65 -3.52 -1.79
CA PHE A 95 20.23 -2.36 -2.57
C PHE A 95 18.70 -2.21 -2.50
N PRO A 96 18.17 -0.98 -2.30
CA PRO A 96 16.74 -0.72 -2.33
C PRO A 96 16.24 -0.47 -3.76
N LEU A 97 15.20 -1.20 -4.18
CA LEU A 97 14.62 -1.10 -5.52
C LEU A 97 13.10 -1.36 -5.51
N PRO A 98 12.36 -0.97 -6.56
CA PRO A 98 10.96 -1.31 -6.70
C PRO A 98 10.73 -2.82 -6.72
N ALA A 99 9.64 -3.30 -6.11
CA ALA A 99 9.32 -4.72 -6.04
C ALA A 99 9.14 -5.37 -7.42
N VAL A 100 8.70 -4.62 -8.43
CA VAL A 100 8.60 -5.08 -9.82
C VAL A 100 9.96 -5.46 -10.40
N ASP A 101 11.03 -4.76 -10.03
CA ASP A 101 12.38 -4.96 -10.58
C ASP A 101 13.19 -5.97 -9.76
N LEU A 102 12.71 -6.34 -8.55
CA LEU A 102 13.45 -7.17 -7.60
C LEU A 102 13.83 -8.54 -8.19
N ALA A 103 12.89 -9.20 -8.86
CA ALA A 103 13.12 -10.54 -9.40
C ALA A 103 14.21 -10.53 -10.48
N GLU A 104 14.12 -9.61 -11.45
CA GLU A 104 15.14 -9.46 -12.51
C GLU A 104 16.51 -9.11 -11.91
N HIS A 105 16.52 -8.19 -10.94
CA HIS A 105 17.75 -7.82 -10.25
C HIS A 105 18.36 -9.02 -9.50
N GLN A 106 17.57 -9.84 -8.80
CA GLN A 106 18.07 -10.99 -8.04
C GLN A 106 18.66 -12.08 -8.94
N GLU A 107 18.13 -12.26 -10.15
CA GLU A 107 18.71 -13.20 -11.12
C GLU A 107 20.12 -12.78 -11.55
N VAL A 108 20.35 -11.49 -11.78
CA VAL A 108 21.69 -10.99 -12.14
C VAL A 108 22.59 -10.89 -10.90
N CYS A 109 22.08 -10.28 -9.83
CA CYS A 109 22.83 -10.02 -8.61
C CYS A 109 23.24 -11.29 -7.88
N GLY A 110 22.37 -12.32 -7.84
CA GLY A 110 22.69 -13.59 -7.20
C GLY A 110 23.79 -14.38 -7.90
N ASN A 111 23.98 -14.17 -9.20
CA ASN A 111 25.04 -14.80 -10.00
C ASN A 111 26.39 -14.08 -9.93
N ARG A 112 26.43 -12.86 -9.41
CA ARG A 112 27.70 -12.16 -9.13
C ARG A 112 28.50 -12.97 -8.10
N THR A 113 29.82 -12.98 -8.28
CA THR A 113 30.73 -13.68 -7.36
C THR A 113 31.54 -12.69 -6.56
N GLU A 114 31.86 -13.08 -5.33
CA GLU A 114 32.76 -12.36 -4.44
C GLU A 114 33.85 -13.30 -3.92
N LEU A 115 35.00 -12.72 -3.58
CA LEU A 115 36.13 -13.47 -3.06
C LEU A 115 35.94 -13.72 -1.56
N CYS A 116 35.89 -14.98 -1.15
CA CYS A 116 35.91 -15.31 0.27
C CYS A 116 37.28 -14.98 0.88
N HIS A 117 37.32 -14.16 1.92
CA HIS A 117 38.58 -13.79 2.58
C HIS A 117 39.24 -14.93 3.36
N LEU A 118 38.49 -15.99 3.70
CA LEU A 118 39.00 -17.13 4.48
C LEU A 118 39.66 -18.20 3.59
N CYS A 119 38.99 -18.59 2.50
CA CYS A 119 39.49 -19.64 1.60
C CYS A 119 39.97 -19.13 0.24
N ASN A 120 39.91 -17.82 -0.01
CA ASN A 120 40.30 -17.17 -1.26
C ASN A 120 39.61 -17.74 -2.52
N ARG A 121 38.42 -18.35 -2.36
CA ARG A 121 37.59 -18.87 -3.45
C ARG A 121 36.54 -17.84 -3.86
N TYR A 122 36.31 -17.71 -5.16
CA TYR A 122 35.15 -16.97 -5.68
C TYR A 122 33.87 -17.76 -5.43
N ILE A 123 32.93 -17.15 -4.71
CA ILE A 123 31.64 -17.73 -4.34
C ILE A 123 30.52 -16.86 -4.89
N ARG A 124 29.43 -17.47 -5.37
CA ARG A 124 28.26 -16.70 -5.82
C ARG A 124 27.55 -16.10 -4.61
N LEU A 125 27.01 -14.90 -4.78
CA LEU A 125 26.26 -14.20 -3.73
C LEU A 125 25.09 -15.04 -3.19
N ARG A 126 24.37 -15.75 -4.05
CA ARG A 126 23.28 -16.67 -3.64
C ARG A 126 23.78 -17.83 -2.76
N GLU A 127 25.03 -18.23 -2.91
CA GLU A 127 25.63 -19.37 -2.20
C GLU A 127 26.42 -18.93 -0.96
N ARG A 128 26.52 -17.61 -0.69
CA ARG A 128 27.33 -17.05 0.40
C ARG A 128 27.03 -17.68 1.75
N TYR A 129 25.74 -17.74 2.13
CA TYR A 129 25.32 -18.33 3.41
C TYR A 129 25.72 -19.80 3.54
N ASN A 130 25.58 -20.59 2.46
CA ASN A 130 25.99 -22.00 2.49
C ASN A 130 27.51 -22.14 2.62
N HIS A 131 28.25 -21.30 1.88
CA HIS A 131 29.70 -21.27 1.94
C HIS A 131 30.20 -20.88 3.34
N GLU A 132 29.66 -19.84 3.95
CA GLU A 132 30.06 -19.36 5.28
C GLU A 132 29.95 -20.49 6.33
N SER A 133 28.85 -21.23 6.32
CA SER A 133 28.62 -22.35 7.25
C SER A 133 29.57 -23.54 7.05
N ARG A 134 30.18 -23.69 5.87
CA ARG A 134 31.02 -24.83 5.48
C ARG A 134 32.45 -24.43 5.16
N CYS A 135 32.81 -23.16 5.36
CA CYS A 135 34.10 -22.63 4.95
C CYS A 135 35.18 -23.21 5.84
N THR A 136 36.10 -23.97 5.25
CA THR A 136 37.21 -24.59 5.97
C THR A 136 38.40 -23.65 6.18
N GLY A 137 38.36 -22.43 5.61
CA GLY A 137 39.44 -21.44 5.74
C GLY A 137 40.78 -21.85 5.12
N VAL A 138 40.78 -22.92 4.30
CA VAL A 138 41.99 -23.39 3.61
C VAL A 138 42.00 -22.81 2.19
N PRO A 139 43.00 -22.00 1.82
CA PRO A 139 43.16 -21.56 0.44
C PRO A 139 43.57 -22.74 -0.43
N GLU A 140 42.76 -23.08 -1.45
CA GLU A 140 43.17 -24.05 -2.46
C GLU A 140 44.25 -23.42 -3.36
N ASN A 141 45.48 -23.90 -3.22
CA ASN A 141 46.59 -23.62 -4.14
C ASN A 141 46.46 -24.45 -5.43
N THR A 142 45.36 -24.26 -6.17
CA THR A 142 45.19 -24.91 -7.47
C THR A 142 44.81 -23.87 -8.52
N VAL A 143 45.81 -23.59 -9.33
CA VAL A 143 45.86 -22.70 -10.50
C VAL A 143 44.65 -22.87 -11.41
N GLY A 144 44.01 -21.74 -11.70
CA GLY A 144 43.06 -21.56 -12.81
C GLY A 144 43.11 -20.11 -13.27
N SER A 145 44.13 -19.77 -14.07
CA SER A 145 44.26 -18.49 -14.75
C SER A 145 43.00 -18.17 -15.57
N SER A 146 42.17 -17.22 -15.12
CA SER A 146 41.21 -16.54 -15.98
C SER A 146 41.31 -15.04 -15.73
N ARG A 147 41.93 -14.36 -16.69
CA ARG A 147 42.11 -12.92 -16.74
C ARG A 147 40.74 -12.28 -16.94
N TYR A 148 40.13 -11.77 -15.87
CA TYR A 148 39.15 -10.71 -15.99
C TYR A 148 39.59 -9.56 -15.09
N VAL A 149 40.31 -8.62 -15.72
CA VAL A 149 40.47 -7.26 -15.24
C VAL A 149 39.07 -6.66 -15.23
N CYS A 150 38.36 -6.73 -14.11
CA CYS A 150 37.17 -5.92 -13.92
C CYS A 150 37.61 -4.66 -13.18
N LEU A 151 37.67 -3.58 -13.94
CA LEU A 151 38.00 -2.23 -13.50
C LEU A 151 37.25 -1.90 -12.20
N CYS A 152 37.99 -1.69 -11.12
CA CYS A 152 37.54 -0.87 -10.01
C CYS A 152 37.19 0.51 -10.56
N PHE A 153 35.93 0.76 -10.90
CA PHE A 153 35.41 2.12 -10.83
C PHE A 153 35.14 2.45 -9.37
N THR A 154 36.14 3.08 -8.80
CA THR A 154 36.14 3.81 -7.54
C THR A 154 34.96 4.76 -7.39
N ARG A 155 34.32 4.67 -6.22
CA ARG A 155 33.82 5.75 -5.34
C ARG A 155 32.73 6.70 -5.88
N ALA A 156 31.62 6.78 -5.13
CA ALA A 156 31.38 7.92 -4.23
C ALA A 156 30.21 7.64 -3.27
N ILE A 157 30.49 7.55 -1.97
CA ILE A 157 29.58 7.93 -0.89
C ILE A 157 30.33 8.99 -0.07
N VAL A 158 29.56 9.93 0.52
CA VAL A 158 29.92 11.03 1.44
C VAL A 158 30.39 12.28 0.68
N THR A 159 29.66 13.41 0.65
CA THR A 159 28.92 14.13 1.71
C THR A 159 27.55 14.66 1.28
#